data_AF-A0A497G638-F1
#
_entry.id   AF-A0A497G638-F1
#
_cell.length_a   1.000
_cell.length_b   1.000
_cell.length_c   1.000
_cell.angle_alpha   90.00
_cell.angle_beta   90.00
_cell.angle_gamma   90.00
#
_symmetry.space_group_name_H-M   'P 1'
#
loop_
_entity.id
_entity.type
_entity.pdbx_description
1 polymer ?
#
loop_
_entity_poly.entity_id
_entity_poly.type
_entity_poly.pdbx_seq_one_letter_code
_entity_poly.pdbx_strand_id
1 'polypeptide(L)' 'ARISRDLSLNRGPAMYGNESSEIPPEELYDDEDSRRAIRNAQLVHDLCLKLFEERVRELKAGLGGQY' A
#
# COMPACT_ATOMS: atom_id res chain seq x y z
N ALA A 1 7.51 1.70 8.28
CA ALA A 1 6.31 1.82 7.41
C ALA A 1 5.17 0.96 7.98
N ARG A 2 4.26 1.53 8.78
CA ARG A 2 3.18 0.78 9.46
C ARG A 2 2.12 0.29 8.47
N ILE A 3 1.67 1.16 7.57
CA ILE A 3 0.62 0.85 6.58
C ILE A 3 1.05 -0.27 5.62
N SER A 4 2.24 -0.17 5.02
CA SER A 4 2.73 -1.18 4.08
C SER A 4 2.89 -2.56 4.73
N ARG A 5 3.34 -2.60 5.99
CA ARG A 5 3.43 -3.85 6.74
C ARG A 5 2.05 -4.45 7.00
N ASP A 6 1.09 -3.61 7.40
CA ASP A 6 -0.28 -4.02 7.65
C ASP A 6 -0.95 -4.60 6.38
N LEU A 7 -0.89 -3.88 5.25
CA LEU A 7 -1.41 -4.36 3.96
C LEU A 7 -0.77 -5.70 3.55
N SER A 8 0.55 -5.84 3.74
CA SER A 8 1.27 -7.07 3.39
C SER A 8 0.85 -8.26 4.25
N LEU A 9 0.71 -8.06 5.57
CA LEU A 9 0.35 -9.13 6.50
C LEU A 9 -1.10 -9.60 6.30
N ASN A 10 -2.02 -8.68 5.98
CA ASN A 10 -3.43 -9.01 5.81
C ASN A 10 -3.75 -9.69 4.47
N ARG A 11 -2.83 -9.71 3.49
CA ARG A 11 -3.10 -10.32 2.16
C ARG A 11 -3.52 -11.79 2.25
N GLY A 12 -2.92 -12.54 3.17
CA GLY A 12 -3.15 -13.98 3.33
C GLY A 12 -4.46 -14.23 4.06
N PRO A 13 -4.62 -13.71 5.30
CA PRO A 13 -5.84 -13.91 6.05
C PRO A 13 -7.10 -13.35 5.37
N ALA A 14 -7.00 -12.26 4.60
CA ALA A 14 -8.13 -11.73 3.83
C ALA A 14 -8.57 -12.64 2.67
N MET A 15 -7.71 -13.56 2.21
CA MET A 15 -8.01 -14.50 1.13
C MET A 15 -8.34 -15.90 1.63
N TYR A 16 -7.67 -16.34 2.69
CA TYR A 16 -7.69 -17.74 3.16
C TYR A 16 -8.20 -17.90 4.59
N GLY A 17 -8.45 -16.80 5.30
CA GLY A 17 -8.83 -16.84 6.70
C GLY A 17 -7.67 -17.24 7.59
N ASN A 18 -7.98 -17.74 8.78
CA ASN A 18 -7.01 -18.39 9.66
C ASN A 18 -7.16 -19.91 9.53
N GLU A 19 -6.41 -20.49 8.60
CA GLU A 19 -6.45 -21.93 8.30
C GLU A 19 -6.21 -22.80 9.53
N SER A 20 -5.26 -22.42 10.41
CA SER A 20 -4.93 -23.19 11.62
C SER A 20 -6.07 -23.24 12.64
N SER A 21 -7.02 -22.30 12.57
CA SER A 21 -8.18 -22.22 13.47
C SER A 21 -9.50 -22.43 12.74
N GLU A 22 -9.46 -22.78 11.44
CA GLU A 22 -10.62 -22.96 10.57
C GLU A 22 -11.58 -21.75 10.53
N ILE A 23 -11.06 -20.53 10.70
CA ILE A 23 -11.86 -19.29 10.66
C ILE A 23 -11.82 -18.70 9.24
N PRO A 24 -12.96 -18.52 8.57
CA PRO A 24 -12.99 -17.97 7.22
C PRO A 24 -12.77 -16.44 7.22
N PRO A 25 -12.37 -15.83 6.07
CA PRO A 25 -12.09 -14.39 5.98
C PRO A 25 -13.24 -13.49 6.45
N GLU A 26 -14.49 -13.85 6.14
CA GLU A 26 -15.69 -13.07 6.47
C GLU A 26 -15.97 -12.96 7.98
N GLU A 27 -15.34 -13.79 8.80
CA GLU A 27 -15.39 -13.70 10.26
C GLU A 27 -14.23 -12.85 10.83
N LEU A 28 -13.16 -12.65 10.05
CA LEU A 28 -11.99 -11.88 10.45
C LEU A 28 -12.08 -10.40 10.03
N TYR A 29 -12.85 -10.11 8.98
CA TYR A 29 -12.89 -8.81 8.35
C TYR A 29 -14.30 -8.34 8.04
N ASP A 30 -14.49 -7.03 8.11
CA ASP A 30 -15.73 -6.37 7.71
C ASP A 30 -15.54 -5.36 6.56
N ASP A 31 -16.63 -4.64 6.24
CA ASP A 31 -16.64 -3.59 5.23
C ASP A 31 -15.71 -2.42 5.59
N GLU A 32 -15.56 -2.10 6.88
CA GLU A 32 -14.68 -1.02 7.32
C GLU A 32 -13.21 -1.39 7.08
N ASP A 33 -12.82 -2.63 7.37
CA ASP A 33 -11.49 -3.15 7.09
C ASP A 33 -11.14 -3.05 5.61
N SER A 34 -12.09 -3.43 4.76
CA SER A 34 -11.97 -3.34 3.30
C SER A 34 -11.76 -1.90 2.83
N ARG A 35 -12.60 -0.97 3.33
CA ARG A 35 -12.46 0.47 3.00
C ARG A 35 -11.14 1.03 3.50
N ARG A 36 -10.69 0.63 4.69
CA ARG A 36 -9.43 1.08 5.28
C ARG A 36 -8.24 0.59 4.47
N ALA A 37 -8.23 -0.67 4.04
CA ALA A 37 -7.19 -1.23 3.19
C ALA A 37 -7.07 -0.48 1.85
N ILE A 38 -8.19 -0.17 1.20
CA ILE A 38 -8.21 0.59 -0.06
C ILE A 38 -7.64 2.00 0.13
N ARG A 39 -8.12 2.75 1.14
CA ARG A 39 -7.62 4.11 1.43
C ARG A 39 -6.12 4.11 1.72
N ASN A 40 -5.66 3.12 2.49
CA ASN A 40 -4.25 2.95 2.83
C ASN A 40 -3.39 2.64 1.61
N ALA A 41 -3.87 1.77 0.71
CA ALA A 41 -3.16 1.44 -0.53
C ALA A 41 -3.04 2.67 -1.45
N GLN A 42 -4.12 3.44 -1.60
CA GLN A 42 -4.13 4.69 -2.36
C GLN A 42 -3.14 5.71 -1.78
N LEU A 43 -3.17 5.92 -0.46
CA LEU A 43 -2.23 6.83 0.21
C LEU A 43 -0.76 6.45 -0.06
N VAL A 44 -0.42 5.16 0.08
CA VAL A 44 0.96 4.70 -0.16
C VAL A 44 1.35 4.89 -1.62
N HIS A 45 0.46 4.53 -2.55
CA HIS A 45 0.68 4.73 -3.98
C HIS A 45 0.97 6.21 -4.30
N ASP A 46 0.15 7.12 -3.81
CA ASP A 46 0.26 8.54 -4.13
C ASP A 46 1.53 9.16 -3.54
N LEU A 47 1.93 8.74 -2.34
CA LEU A 47 3.19 9.17 -1.74
C LEU A 47 4.40 8.66 -2.53
N CYS A 48 4.38 7.39 -2.96
CA CYS A 48 5.43 6.81 -3.79
C CYS A 48 5.53 7.50 -5.15
N LEU A 49 4.39 7.77 -5.79
CA LEU A 49 4.33 8.45 -7.07
C LEU A 49 4.86 9.88 -6.94
N LYS A 50 4.42 10.63 -5.93
CA LYS A 50 4.91 11.99 -5.67
C LYS A 50 6.43 12.01 -5.48
N LEU A 51 6.97 11.13 -4.64
CA LEU A 51 8.41 11.04 -4.42
C LEU A 51 9.18 10.71 -5.70
N PHE A 52 8.65 9.78 -6.50
CA PHE A 52 9.23 9.42 -7.80
C PHE A 52 9.24 10.60 -8.77
N GLU A 53 8.12 11.31 -8.91
CA GLU A 53 8.01 12.48 -9.79
C GLU A 53 8.91 13.64 -9.36
N GLU A 54 9.01 13.91 -8.06
CA GLU A 54 9.96 14.87 -7.51
C GLU A 54 11.39 14.52 -7.92
N ARG A 55 11.78 13.25 -7.76
CA ARG A 55 13.11 12.79 -8.14
C ARG A 55 13.36 12.90 -9.65
N VAL A 56 12.37 12.57 -10.47
CA VAL A 56 12.45 12.73 -11.93
C VAL A 56 12.63 14.20 -12.33
N ARG A 57 11.91 15.13 -11.69
CA ARG A 57 12.05 16.57 -11.95
C ARG A 57 13.45 17.07 -11.60
N GLU A 58 13.99 16.70 -10.45
CA GLU A 58 15.36 17.07 -10.03
C GLU A 58 16.42 16.58 -11.03
N LEU A 59 16.32 15.32 -11.46
CA LEU A 59 17.25 14.74 -12.42
C LEU A 59 17.22 15.49 -13.75
N LYS A 60 16.02 15.84 -14.25
CA LYS A 60 15.87 16.64 -15.47
C LYS A 60 16.46 18.05 -15.32
N ALA A 61 16.24 18.70 -14.17
CA ALA A 61 16.82 20.02 -13.90
C ALA A 61 18.35 19.99 -13.83
N GLY A 62 18.93 18.95 -13.22
CA GLY A 62 20.38 18.74 -13.18
C GLY A 62 21.02 18.45 -14.54
N LEU A 63 20.29 17.77 -15.43
CA LEU A 63 20.73 17.50 -16.81
C LEU A 63 20.59 18.74 -17.73
N GLY A 64 19.68 19.66 -17.42
CA GLY A 64 19.45 20.89 -18.19
C GLY A 64 20.39 22.04 -17.88
N GLY A 65 21.25 21.93 -16.85
CA GLY A 65 22.19 22.98 -16.43
C GLY A 65 23.62 22.83 -16.96
N GLN A 66 23.86 21.96 -17.95
CA GLN A 66 25.20 21.67 -18.49
C GLN A 66 25.52 22.29 -19.87
N TYR A 67 24.72 23.26 -20.35
CA TYR A 67 25.02 23.98 -21.60
C TYR A 67 24.86 25.48 -21.42
#